data_AF-A0A7S4W0S9-F1
#
_entry.id   AF-A0A7S4W0S9-F1
#
_cell.length_a   1.000
_cell.length_b   1.000
_cell.length_c   1.000
_cell.angle_alpha   90.00
_cell.angle_beta   90.00
_cell.angle_gamma   90.00
#
_symmetry.space_group_name_H-M   'P 1'
#
loop_
_entity.id
_entity.type
_entity.pdbx_description
1 polymer ?
#
loop_
_entity_poly.entity_id
_entity_poly.type
_entity_poly.pdbx_seq_one_letter_code
_entity_poly.pdbx_strand_id
1 'polypeptide(L)'
;RDKEVGATAILSRCGENSFFVEHMLMTSMGACVDLAMAHVRASEQSKALEKYMQIERRVEHMQEVSDKMKEEVRKQHQIMCRMVPFMQVDSDPVVEQSLDGIIRHGWDSLYWKRGYSMLHYAAESVEDPGVVELLGLLATDVDKADDDGMRPIDYARRSKREPVIMVIQRLRGMKRAGQAAEP
;
A
#
# COMPACT_ATOMS: atom_id res chain seq x y z
N ARG A 1 75.55 52.04 -7.37
CA ARG A 1 74.41 51.48 -8.13
C ARG A 1 74.26 49.97 -7.93
N ASP A 2 75.23 49.29 -7.31
CA ASP A 2 75.22 47.81 -7.26
C ASP A 2 74.52 47.19 -6.04
N LYS A 3 74.10 47.98 -5.04
CA LYS A 3 73.38 47.47 -3.86
C LYS A 3 71.87 47.31 -4.05
N GLU A 4 71.25 48.06 -4.98
CA GLU A 4 69.81 48.00 -5.24
C GLU A 4 69.40 46.80 -6.12
N VAL A 5 70.31 46.33 -6.97
CA VAL A 5 70.10 45.17 -7.86
C VAL A 5 70.05 43.86 -7.07
N GLY A 6 70.79 43.76 -5.96
CA GLY A 6 70.74 42.60 -5.07
C GLY A 6 69.43 42.50 -4.28
N ALA A 7 68.87 43.62 -3.81
CA ALA A 7 67.62 43.65 -3.05
C ALA A 7 66.40 43.29 -3.91
N THR A 8 66.35 43.74 -5.17
CA THR A 8 65.27 43.40 -6.11
C THR A 8 65.28 41.93 -6.53
N ALA A 9 66.46 41.33 -6.72
CA ALA A 9 66.58 39.89 -7.00
C ALA A 9 66.17 39.01 -5.80
N ILE A 10 66.50 39.42 -4.57
CA ILE A 10 66.09 38.70 -3.35
C ILE A 10 64.57 38.81 -3.13
N LEU A 11 63.97 39.98 -3.38
CA LEU A 11 62.52 40.19 -3.27
C LEU A 11 61.73 39.40 -4.32
N SER A 12 62.22 39.33 -5.57
CA SER A 12 61.62 38.49 -6.64
C SER A 12 61.63 37.01 -6.28
N ARG A 13 62.75 36.52 -5.72
CA ARG A 13 62.92 35.12 -5.33
C ARG A 13 62.13 34.76 -4.06
N CYS A 14 61.92 35.73 -3.16
CA CYS A 14 60.99 35.61 -2.04
C CYS A 14 59.52 35.55 -2.50
N GLY A 15 59.12 36.33 -3.52
CA GLY A 15 57.77 36.30 -4.09
C GLY A 15 57.44 34.98 -4.76
N GLU A 16 58.37 34.42 -5.54
CA GLU A 16 58.21 33.10 -6.17
C GLU A 16 58.17 31.95 -5.15
N ASN A 17 59.02 32.00 -4.13
CA ASN A 17 58.98 31.03 -3.03
C ASN A 17 57.69 31.15 -2.20
N SER A 18 57.17 32.36 -1.97
CA SER A 18 55.91 32.57 -1.27
C SER A 18 54.72 32.00 -2.05
N PHE A 19 54.67 32.26 -3.37
CA PHE A 19 53.62 31.73 -4.24
C PHE A 19 53.66 30.20 -4.33
N PHE A 20 54.85 29.60 -4.40
CA PHE A 20 55.02 28.15 -4.42
C PHE A 20 54.57 27.51 -3.09
N VAL A 21 54.95 28.10 -1.95
CA VAL A 21 54.54 27.62 -0.62
C VAL A 21 53.03 27.76 -0.45
N GLU A 22 52.43 28.87 -0.88
CA GLU A 22 50.99 29.12 -0.83
C GLU A 22 50.19 28.15 -1.72
N HIS A 23 50.65 27.91 -2.95
CA HIS A 23 50.05 26.91 -3.84
C HIS A 23 50.15 25.49 -3.28
N MET A 24 51.29 25.13 -2.68
CA MET A 24 51.48 23.83 -2.03
C MET A 24 50.56 23.67 -0.81
N LEU A 25 50.39 24.72 -0.01
CA LEU A 25 49.46 24.78 1.11
C LEU A 25 48.00 24.65 0.65
N MET A 26 47.60 25.40 -0.38
CA MET A 26 46.25 25.34 -0.95
C MET A 26 45.94 23.96 -1.54
N THR A 27 46.89 23.34 -2.24
CA THR A 27 46.74 21.99 -2.80
C THR A 27 46.64 20.93 -1.70
N SER A 28 47.48 21.04 -0.67
CA SER A 28 47.45 20.17 0.52
C SER A 28 46.11 20.29 1.26
N MET A 29 45.64 21.51 1.50
CA MET A 29 44.36 21.77 2.14
C MET A 29 43.19 21.24 1.30
N GLY A 30 43.21 21.43 -0.03
CA GLY A 30 42.21 20.88 -0.95
C GLY A 30 42.14 19.36 -0.87
N ALA A 31 43.28 18.67 -0.93
CA ALA A 31 43.33 17.21 -0.80
C ALA A 31 42.82 16.72 0.56
N CYS A 32 43.12 17.43 1.65
CA CYS A 32 42.60 17.12 2.99
C CYS A 32 41.07 17.27 3.06
N VAL A 33 40.50 18.30 2.44
CA VAL A 33 39.04 18.51 2.37
C VAL A 33 38.38 17.41 1.54
N ASP A 34 38.93 17.05 0.38
CA ASP A 34 38.41 15.97 -0.45
C ASP A 34 38.42 14.62 0.26
N LEU A 35 39.51 14.30 0.98
CA LEU A 35 39.60 13.09 1.79
C LEU A 35 38.57 13.08 2.93
N ALA A 36 38.40 14.20 3.62
CA ALA A 36 37.39 14.34 4.68
C ALA A 36 35.96 14.17 4.12
N MET A 37 35.66 14.77 2.97
CA MET A 37 34.37 14.61 2.30
C MET A 37 34.13 13.17 1.82
N ALA A 38 35.15 12.50 1.28
CA ALA A 38 35.05 11.09 0.87
C ALA A 38 34.74 10.19 2.07
N HIS A 39 35.35 10.44 3.22
CA HIS A 39 35.06 9.70 4.46
C HIS A 39 33.63 9.93 4.96
N VAL A 40 33.14 11.17 4.94
CA VAL A 40 31.75 11.50 5.32
C VAL A 40 30.76 10.79 4.39
N ARG A 41 30.97 10.86 3.07
CA ARG A 41 30.12 10.16 2.08
C ARG A 41 30.12 8.65 2.28
N ALA A 42 31.29 8.04 2.54
CA ALA A 42 31.38 6.60 2.83
C ALA A 42 30.61 6.24 4.12
N SER A 43 30.68 7.07 5.16
CA SER A 43 29.92 6.88 6.39
C SER A 43 28.41 6.96 6.17
N GLU A 44 27.95 7.94 5.37
CA GLU A 44 26.53 8.09 5.03
C GLU A 44 26.02 6.93 4.18
N GLN A 45 26.81 6.47 3.21
CA GLN A 45 26.50 5.29 2.40
C GLN A 45 26.39 4.03 3.26
N SER A 46 27.27 3.84 4.25
CA SER A 46 27.20 2.73 5.18
C SER A 46 25.90 2.74 6.00
N LYS A 47 25.50 3.91 6.50
CA LYS A 47 24.23 4.07 7.25
C LYS A 47 23.01 3.86 6.36
N ALA A 48 23.08 4.30 5.11
CA ALA A 48 22.00 4.08 4.14
C ALA A 48 21.84 2.59 3.80
N LEU A 49 22.95 1.88 3.60
CA LEU A 49 22.95 0.44 3.36
C LEU A 49 22.38 -0.34 4.54
N GLU A 50 22.76 0.02 5.77
CA GLU A 50 22.20 -0.62 6.98
C GLU A 50 20.69 -0.44 7.09
N LYS A 51 20.19 0.77 6.82
CA LYS A 51 18.74 1.04 6.76
C LYS A 51 18.05 0.26 5.65
N TYR A 52 18.67 0.15 4.48
CA TYR A 52 18.15 -0.65 3.37
C TYR A 52 18.00 -2.12 3.78
N MET A 53 19.04 -2.72 4.36
CA MET A 53 19.00 -4.11 4.85
C MET A 53 17.97 -4.31 5.97
N GLN A 54 17.70 -3.29 6.79
CA GLN A 54 16.65 -3.35 7.80
C GLN A 54 15.26 -3.34 7.17
N ILE A 55 15.04 -2.54 6.12
CA ILE A 55 13.78 -2.49 5.38
C ILE A 55 13.55 -3.82 4.65
N GLU A 56 14.57 -4.35 3.98
CA GLU A 56 14.50 -5.62 3.25
C GLU A 56 14.07 -6.77 4.18
N ARG A 57 14.73 -6.92 5.34
CA ARG A 57 14.31 -7.91 6.37
C ARG A 57 12.87 -7.72 6.86
N ARG A 58 12.40 -6.47 6.97
CA ARG A 58 11.01 -6.20 7.38
C ARG A 58 10.01 -6.56 6.28
N VAL A 59 10.37 -6.34 5.02
CA VAL A 59 9.54 -6.71 3.87
C VAL A 59 9.43 -8.22 3.79
N GLU A 60 10.54 -8.95 3.88
CA GLU A 60 10.57 -10.42 3.91
C GLU A 60 9.69 -10.97 5.05
N HIS A 61 9.88 -10.46 6.27
CA HIS A 61 9.07 -10.89 7.41
C HIS A 61 7.57 -10.61 7.22
N MET A 62 7.23 -9.44 6.67
CA MET A 62 5.83 -9.08 6.40
C MET A 62 5.22 -9.96 5.29
N GLN A 63 6.02 -10.34 4.29
CA GLN A 63 5.61 -11.29 3.24
C GLN A 63 5.35 -12.68 3.83
N GLU A 64 6.24 -13.19 4.67
CA GLU A 64 6.05 -14.49 5.37
C GLU A 64 4.76 -14.50 6.20
N VAL A 65 4.51 -13.43 6.97
CA VAL A 65 3.28 -13.29 7.77
C VAL A 65 2.04 -13.25 6.87
N SER A 66 2.10 -12.52 5.75
CA SER A 66 1.00 -12.45 4.78
C SER A 66 0.69 -13.83 4.19
N ASP A 67 1.71 -14.59 3.82
CA ASP A 67 1.53 -15.91 3.20
C ASP A 67 1.02 -16.94 4.20
N LYS A 68 1.49 -16.90 5.45
CA LYS A 68 0.95 -17.71 6.53
C LYS A 68 -0.53 -17.40 6.79
N MET A 69 -0.91 -16.12 6.79
CA MET A 69 -2.30 -15.71 6.97
C MET A 69 -3.18 -16.17 5.81
N LYS A 70 -2.73 -16.00 4.55
CA LYS A 70 -3.45 -16.50 3.37
C LYS A 70 -3.67 -18.01 3.47
N GLU A 71 -2.68 -18.76 3.92
CA GLU A 71 -2.79 -20.21 4.06
C GLU A 71 -3.79 -20.62 5.14
N GLU A 72 -3.81 -19.93 6.28
CA GLU A 72 -4.80 -20.18 7.32
C GLU A 72 -6.22 -19.90 6.81
N VAL A 73 -6.42 -18.78 6.11
CA VAL A 73 -7.72 -18.46 5.49
C VAL A 73 -8.16 -19.53 4.50
N ARG A 74 -7.25 -20.07 3.68
CA ARG A 74 -7.56 -21.18 2.75
C ARG A 74 -8.00 -22.44 3.48
N LYS A 75 -7.32 -22.79 4.58
CA LYS A 75 -7.70 -23.94 5.41
C LYS A 75 -9.09 -23.76 6.02
N GLN A 76 -9.37 -22.58 6.59
CA GLN A 76 -10.68 -22.28 7.14
C GLN A 76 -11.78 -22.34 6.07
N HIS A 77 -11.53 -21.79 4.88
CA HIS A 77 -12.46 -21.90 3.76
C HIS A 77 -12.69 -23.35 3.31
N GLN A 78 -11.64 -24.19 3.29
CA GLN A 78 -11.76 -25.61 2.98
C GLN A 78 -12.59 -26.36 4.04
N ILE A 79 -12.41 -26.04 5.32
CA ILE A 79 -13.23 -26.60 6.41
C ILE A 79 -14.68 -26.22 6.19
N MET A 80 -14.97 -24.93 5.94
CA MET A 80 -16.31 -24.44 5.66
C MET A 80 -16.96 -25.18 4.47
N CYS A 81 -16.23 -25.40 3.38
CA CYS A 81 -16.70 -26.17 2.22
C CYS A 81 -17.02 -27.64 2.56
N ARG A 82 -16.22 -28.27 3.44
CA ARG A 82 -16.48 -29.65 3.90
C ARG A 82 -17.67 -29.74 4.86
N MET A 83 -18.03 -28.63 5.51
CA MET A 83 -19.18 -28.59 6.42
C MET A 83 -20.51 -28.45 5.69
N VAL A 84 -20.54 -27.92 4.46
CA VAL A 84 -21.78 -27.65 3.68
C VAL A 84 -22.74 -28.84 3.63
N PRO A 85 -22.31 -30.09 3.32
CA PRO A 85 -23.23 -31.21 3.22
C PRO A 85 -23.90 -31.60 4.56
N PHE A 86 -23.37 -31.11 5.68
CA PHE A 86 -23.88 -31.37 7.02
C PHE A 86 -24.72 -30.22 7.57
N MET A 87 -24.75 -29.08 6.88
CA MET A 87 -25.59 -27.95 7.24
C MET A 87 -27.03 -28.25 6.82
N GLN A 88 -27.78 -28.88 7.71
CA GLN A 88 -29.23 -29.01 7.55
C GLN A 88 -29.84 -27.64 7.80
N VAL A 89 -30.29 -27.00 6.72
CA VAL A 89 -31.19 -25.85 6.82
C VAL A 89 -32.59 -26.43 6.62
N ASP A 90 -33.50 -26.23 7.57
CA ASP A 90 -34.89 -26.75 7.53
C ASP A 90 -35.75 -26.11 6.40
N SER A 91 -35.15 -25.80 5.25
CA SER A 91 -35.70 -25.00 4.18
C SER A 91 -35.66 -25.72 2.83
N ASP A 92 -36.51 -25.22 1.92
CA ASP A 92 -36.68 -25.65 0.53
C ASP A 92 -35.34 -26.03 -0.15
N PRO A 93 -35.25 -27.11 -0.94
CA PRO A 93 -34.04 -27.54 -1.65
C PRO A 93 -33.37 -26.44 -2.50
N VAL A 94 -34.11 -25.39 -2.88
CA VAL A 94 -33.55 -24.20 -3.55
C VAL A 94 -32.58 -23.43 -2.64
N VAL A 95 -32.83 -23.40 -1.33
CA VAL A 95 -31.97 -22.74 -0.34
C VAL A 95 -30.68 -23.54 -0.13
N GLU A 96 -30.76 -24.87 -0.09
CA GLU A 96 -29.57 -25.73 0.02
C GLU A 96 -28.63 -25.58 -1.20
N GLN A 97 -29.19 -25.56 -2.41
CA GLN A 97 -28.42 -25.36 -3.64
C GLN A 97 -27.79 -23.96 -3.70
N SER A 98 -28.52 -22.94 -3.24
CA SER A 98 -28.01 -21.58 -3.14
C SER A 98 -26.88 -21.47 -2.11
N LEU A 99 -27.00 -22.18 -0.97
CA LEU A 99 -26.01 -22.17 0.10
C LEU A 99 -24.67 -22.77 -0.33
N ASP A 100 -24.67 -23.89 -1.06
CA ASP A 100 -23.42 -24.45 -1.62
C ASP A 100 -22.74 -23.46 -2.58
N GLY A 101 -23.52 -22.80 -3.44
CA GLY A 101 -23.03 -21.75 -4.33
C GLY A 101 -22.40 -20.58 -3.56
N ILE A 102 -23.09 -20.07 -2.53
CA ILE A 102 -22.60 -18.96 -1.69
C ILE A 102 -21.29 -19.35 -0.99
N ILE A 103 -21.22 -20.56 -0.41
CA ILE A 103 -20.06 -20.96 0.39
C ILE A 103 -18.82 -21.15 -0.50
N ARG A 104 -18.99 -21.67 -1.71
CA ARG A 104 -17.88 -21.94 -2.65
C ARG A 104 -17.46 -20.75 -3.50
N HIS A 105 -18.44 -19.94 -3.93
CA HIS A 105 -18.25 -18.91 -4.95
C HIS A 105 -18.65 -17.52 -4.47
N GLY A 106 -19.07 -17.38 -3.22
CA GLY A 106 -19.52 -16.12 -2.64
C GLY A 106 -20.92 -15.72 -3.12
N TRP A 107 -21.39 -14.59 -2.60
CA TRP A 107 -22.73 -14.06 -2.84
C TRP A 107 -22.97 -13.60 -4.29
N ASP A 108 -21.91 -13.33 -5.03
CA ASP A 108 -22.00 -12.93 -6.44
C ASP A 108 -22.36 -14.09 -7.39
N SER A 109 -22.28 -15.33 -6.91
CA SER A 109 -22.68 -16.52 -7.67
C SER A 109 -24.19 -16.65 -7.86
N LEU A 110 -24.98 -15.95 -7.03
CA LEU A 110 -26.43 -15.99 -7.11
C LEU A 110 -26.93 -15.19 -8.30
N TYR A 111 -27.76 -15.82 -9.12
CA TYR A 111 -28.44 -15.15 -10.21
C TYR A 111 -29.66 -14.37 -9.69
N TRP A 112 -29.58 -13.04 -9.71
CA TRP A 112 -30.72 -12.17 -9.47
C TRP A 112 -31.22 -11.60 -10.80
N LYS A 113 -32.52 -11.32 -10.87
CA LYS A 113 -33.14 -10.76 -12.08
C LYS A 113 -32.61 -9.34 -12.34
N ARG A 114 -32.48 -8.98 -13.62
CA ARG A 114 -32.17 -7.61 -14.09
C ARG A 114 -30.83 -7.03 -13.59
N GLY A 115 -29.80 -7.87 -13.47
CA GLY A 115 -28.48 -7.42 -12.99
C GLY A 115 -28.44 -7.04 -11.50
N TYR A 116 -29.55 -7.24 -10.78
CA TYR A 116 -29.67 -6.98 -9.35
C TYR A 116 -28.65 -7.81 -8.56
N SER A 117 -28.34 -7.42 -7.33
CA SER A 117 -27.41 -8.15 -6.48
C SER A 117 -27.94 -8.24 -5.07
N MET A 118 -27.36 -9.12 -4.27
CA MET A 118 -27.73 -9.21 -2.87
C MET A 118 -27.50 -7.89 -2.11
N LEU A 119 -26.49 -7.11 -2.51
CA LEU A 119 -26.24 -5.80 -1.92
C LEU A 119 -27.33 -4.78 -2.27
N HIS A 120 -27.95 -4.87 -3.47
CA HIS A 120 -29.13 -4.07 -3.81
C HIS A 120 -30.30 -4.42 -2.88
N TYR A 121 -30.59 -5.72 -2.72
CA TYR A 121 -31.64 -6.19 -1.80
C TYR A 121 -31.39 -5.73 -0.37
N ALA A 122 -30.16 -5.88 0.13
CA ALA A 122 -29.81 -5.50 1.48
C ALA A 122 -29.95 -3.99 1.70
N ALA A 123 -29.51 -3.19 0.74
CA ALA A 123 -29.66 -1.75 0.78
C ALA A 123 -31.13 -1.30 0.81
N GLU A 124 -32.00 -1.96 0.04
CA GLU A 124 -33.42 -1.64 -0.04
C GLU A 124 -34.22 -2.13 1.16
N SER A 125 -33.99 -3.37 1.61
CA SER A 125 -34.90 -4.11 2.49
C SER A 125 -34.32 -4.50 3.86
N VAL A 126 -33.00 -4.68 4.03
CA VAL A 126 -32.41 -5.13 5.31
C VAL A 126 -32.14 -3.97 6.27
N GLU A 127 -32.80 -3.94 7.43
CA GLU A 127 -32.70 -2.81 8.38
C GLU A 127 -31.34 -2.73 9.09
N ASP A 128 -30.74 -3.89 9.37
CA ASP A 128 -29.47 -3.97 10.10
C ASP A 128 -28.28 -3.52 9.21
N PRO A 129 -27.61 -2.40 9.54
CA PRO A 129 -26.45 -1.94 8.80
C PRO A 129 -25.26 -2.90 8.88
N GLY A 130 -25.17 -3.73 9.93
CA GLY A 130 -24.11 -4.72 10.09
C GLY A 130 -24.17 -5.81 9.02
N VAL A 131 -25.37 -6.24 8.62
CA VAL A 131 -25.56 -7.18 7.52
C VAL A 131 -25.12 -6.57 6.19
N VAL A 132 -25.45 -5.30 5.95
CA VAL A 132 -25.02 -4.57 4.75
C VAL A 132 -23.50 -4.41 4.73
N GLU A 133 -22.88 -4.12 5.88
CA GLU A 133 -21.43 -4.01 6.01
C GLU A 133 -20.74 -5.32 5.66
N LEU A 134 -21.21 -6.44 6.22
CA LEU A 134 -20.70 -7.77 5.93
C LEU A 134 -20.82 -8.11 4.44
N LEU A 135 -22.01 -7.92 3.86
CA LEU A 135 -22.23 -8.20 2.44
C LEU A 135 -21.36 -7.33 1.54
N GLY A 136 -21.17 -6.06 1.89
CA GLY A 136 -20.33 -5.15 1.12
C GLY A 136 -18.83 -5.42 1.23
N LEU A 137 -18.35 -5.98 2.34
CA LEU A 137 -16.97 -6.48 2.47
C LEU A 137 -16.73 -7.71 1.59
N LEU A 138 -17.73 -8.58 1.49
CA LEU A 138 -17.67 -9.81 0.70
C LEU A 138 -18.00 -9.60 -0.79
N ALA A 139 -18.65 -8.49 -1.15
CA ALA A 139 -19.00 -8.19 -2.53
C ALA A 139 -17.75 -7.89 -3.38
N THR A 140 -17.74 -8.43 -4.59
CA THR A 140 -16.70 -8.10 -5.59
C THR A 140 -16.77 -6.62 -5.96
N ASP A 141 -17.98 -6.10 -6.19
CA ASP A 141 -18.22 -4.70 -6.55
C ASP A 141 -19.39 -4.11 -5.74
N VAL A 142 -19.05 -3.18 -4.84
CA VAL A 142 -20.00 -2.42 -4.01
C VAL A 142 -20.81 -1.42 -4.85
N ASP A 143 -20.28 -1.05 -6.01
CA ASP A 143 -20.79 -0.02 -6.90
C ASP A 143 -21.47 -0.57 -8.16
N LYS A 144 -21.63 -1.90 -8.26
CA LYS A 144 -22.28 -2.59 -9.37
C LYS A 144 -23.66 -2.01 -9.63
N ALA A 145 -23.90 -1.53 -10.84
CA ALA A 145 -25.22 -1.07 -11.27
C ALA A 145 -26.07 -2.26 -11.77
N ASP A 146 -27.37 -2.19 -11.52
CA ASP A 146 -28.37 -3.06 -12.14
C ASP A 146 -28.73 -2.60 -13.57
N ASP A 147 -29.66 -3.30 -14.23
CA ASP A 147 -30.10 -2.97 -15.59
C ASP A 147 -30.82 -1.60 -15.69
N ASP A 148 -31.31 -1.06 -14.57
CA ASP A 148 -31.87 0.30 -14.48
C ASP A 148 -30.79 1.37 -14.28
N GLY A 149 -29.52 0.98 -14.20
CA GLY A 149 -28.40 1.87 -13.90
C GLY A 149 -28.34 2.29 -12.43
N MET A 150 -29.13 1.66 -11.56
CA MET A 150 -29.21 1.96 -10.14
C MET A 150 -28.19 1.12 -9.39
N ARG A 151 -27.50 1.74 -8.42
CA ARG A 151 -26.50 1.07 -7.58
C ARG A 151 -27.09 0.77 -6.21
N PRO A 152 -26.48 -0.10 -5.40
CA PRO A 152 -27.01 -0.41 -4.07
C PRO A 152 -27.23 0.84 -3.20
N ILE A 153 -26.33 1.82 -3.26
CA ILE A 153 -26.48 3.07 -2.52
C ILE A 153 -27.71 3.89 -2.96
N ASP A 154 -28.12 3.79 -4.21
CA ASP A 154 -29.26 4.56 -4.74
C ASP A 154 -30.58 3.96 -4.25
N TYR A 155 -30.65 2.63 -4.08
CA TYR A 155 -31.74 1.97 -3.36
C TYR A 155 -31.78 2.36 -1.88
N ALA A 156 -30.63 2.39 -1.19
CA ALA A 156 -30.58 2.86 0.21
C ALA A 156 -31.08 4.31 0.36
N ARG A 157 -30.74 5.19 -0.59
CA ARG A 157 -31.24 6.58 -0.65
C ARG A 157 -32.73 6.65 -0.92
N ARG A 158 -33.23 5.87 -1.87
CA ARG A 158 -34.66 5.79 -2.21
C ARG A 158 -35.48 5.36 -1.00
N SER A 159 -34.97 4.39 -0.25
CA SER A 159 -35.59 3.90 0.98
C SER A 159 -35.32 4.78 2.22
N LYS A 160 -34.56 5.88 2.09
CA LYS A 160 -34.19 6.81 3.18
C LYS A 160 -33.58 6.09 4.38
N ARG A 161 -32.52 5.32 4.12
CA ARG A 161 -31.83 4.51 5.13
C ARG A 161 -30.45 5.06 5.43
N GLU A 162 -30.40 6.15 6.20
CA GLU A 162 -29.16 6.87 6.51
C GLU A 162 -28.03 5.98 7.07
N PRO A 163 -28.28 5.06 8.02
CA PRO A 163 -27.23 4.17 8.52
C PRO A 163 -26.61 3.29 7.42
N VAL A 164 -27.45 2.74 6.55
CA VAL A 164 -27.04 1.91 5.40
C VAL A 164 -26.27 2.75 4.38
N ILE A 165 -26.72 3.97 4.10
CA ILE A 165 -26.01 4.91 3.21
C ILE A 165 -24.61 5.19 3.74
N MET A 166 -24.45 5.44 5.04
CA MET A 166 -23.14 5.69 5.66
C MET A 166 -22.21 4.48 5.53
N VAL A 167 -22.72 3.27 5.77
CA VAL A 167 -21.95 2.02 5.63
C VAL A 167 -21.46 1.85 4.19
N ILE A 168 -22.35 1.98 3.20
CA ILE A 168 -21.97 1.81 1.79
C ILE A 168 -20.98 2.88 1.35
N GLN A 169 -21.12 4.13 1.80
CA GLN A 169 -20.14 5.19 1.51
C GLN A 169 -18.76 4.89 2.08
N ARG A 170 -18.70 4.40 3.32
CA ARG A 170 -17.45 3.98 3.96
C ARG A 170 -16.78 2.86 3.15
N LEU A 171 -17.53 1.82 2.80
CA LEU A 171 -17.03 0.68 2.02
C LEU A 171 -16.45 1.11 0.66
N ARG A 172 -17.12 2.04 -0.03
CA ARG A 172 -16.62 2.62 -1.29
C ARG A 172 -15.30 3.38 -1.09
N GLY A 173 -15.16 4.13 0.00
CA GLY A 173 -13.92 4.79 0.37
C GLY A 173 -12.78 3.81 0.58
N MET A 174 -13.05 2.70 1.29
CA MET A 174 -12.06 1.65 1.55
C MET A 174 -11.59 0.95 0.26
N LYS A 175 -12.51 0.59 -0.64
CA LYS A 175 -12.16 -0.05 -1.93
C LYS A 175 -11.35 0.87 -2.84
N ARG A 176 -11.69 2.16 -2.89
CA ARG A 176 -10.94 3.17 -3.68
C ARG A 176 -9.54 3.42 -3.12
N ALA A 177 -9.38 3.46 -1.80
CA ALA A 177 -8.07 3.59 -1.16
C ALA A 177 -7.19 2.35 -1.41
N GLY A 178 -7.79 1.16 -1.44
CA GLY A 178 -7.10 -0.08 -1.82
C GLY A 178 -6.64 -0.08 -3.28
N GLN A 179 -7.49 0.35 -4.22
CA GLN A 179 -7.15 0.42 -5.65
C GLN A 179 -6.11 1.48 -5.99
N ALA A 180 -6.05 2.59 -5.23
CA ALA A 180 -5.02 3.62 -5.40
C ALA A 180 -3.63 3.18 -4.88
N ALA A 181 -3.54 2.03 -4.20
CA ALA A 181 -2.30 1.49 -3.65
C ALA A 181 -1.66 0.39 -4.54
N GLU A 182 -2.30 -0.02 -5.64
CA GLU A 182 -1.70 -0.89 -6.65
C GLU A 182 -1.08 -0.04 -7.78
N PRO A 183 0.23 -0.21 -8.09
CA PRO A 183 0.96 0.57 -9.10
C PRO A 183 0.63 0.19 -10.55
#